data_AF-A0A2H8TWP0-F1
#
_entry.id   AF-A0A2H8TWP0-F1
#
_cell.length_a   1.000
_cell.length_b   1.000
_cell.length_c   1.000
_cell.angle_alpha   90.00
_cell.angle_beta   90.00
_cell.angle_gamma   90.00
#
_symmetry.space_group_name_H-M   'P 1'
#
loop_
_entity.id
_entity.type
_entity.pdbx_description
1 polymer ?
#
loop_
_entity_poly.entity_id
_entity_poly.type
_entity_poly.pdbx_seq_one_letter_code
_entity_poly.pdbx_strand_id
1 'polypeptide(L)'
;MDNNEYIKHFLLLIMQAVAMFVTFSVAIWRIFGETNGLYLELAYSETSLMRGQSIFTLLIYGINYQSINRPIVRTWNKFWWGGSPIECPSWEELPYDTRKTCDNFMYKHREKCLAEITHLTRWKLWKYKKTFTGSELVSWLVENNICSNRDDALAYAVKLWNGQILRHLNCTEHFEDVPDILYTFNRR
;
A
#
# COMPACT_ATOMS: atom_id res chain seq x y z
N MET A 1 3.33 18.81 20.54
CA MET A 1 2.00 18.16 20.63
C MET A 1 1.08 18.99 19.76
N ASP A 2 0.66 18.44 18.63
CA ASP A 2 0.10 19.20 17.52
C ASP A 2 -1.30 19.73 17.84
N ASN A 3 -1.54 21.02 17.61
CA ASN A 3 -2.82 21.72 17.88
C ASN A 3 -4.05 20.98 17.32
N ASN A 4 -3.89 20.17 16.27
CA ASN A 4 -4.95 19.37 15.67
C ASN A 4 -5.44 18.23 16.59
N GLU A 5 -4.54 17.60 17.35
CA GLU A 5 -4.92 16.52 18.28
C GLU A 5 -5.69 17.08 19.47
N TYR A 6 -5.32 18.27 19.98
CA TYR A 6 -6.07 18.95 21.03
C TYR A 6 -7.53 19.23 20.62
N ILE A 7 -7.75 19.74 19.40
CA ILE A 7 -9.09 20.03 18.88
C ILE A 7 -9.94 18.76 18.77
N LYS A 8 -9.34 17.64 18.29
CA LYS A 8 -10.02 16.34 18.22
C LYS A 8 -10.45 15.84 19.60
N HIS A 9 -9.55 15.91 20.59
CA HIS A 9 -9.85 15.50 21.96
C HIS A 9 -10.93 16.38 22.59
N PHE A 10 -10.89 17.69 22.34
CA PHE A 10 -11.87 18.65 22.84
C PHE A 10 -13.28 18.41 22.29
N LEU A 11 -13.41 18.13 20.99
CA LEU A 11 -14.70 17.79 20.37
C LEU A 11 -15.30 16.50 20.94
N LEU A 12 -14.47 15.50 21.19
CA LEU A 12 -14.91 14.22 21.75
C LEU A 12 -15.37 14.38 23.21
N LEU A 13 -14.69 15.22 24.00
CA LEU A 13 -15.09 15.57 25.36
C LEU A 13 -16.45 16.28 25.41
N ILE A 14 -16.69 17.23 24.50
CA ILE A 14 -17.99 17.93 24.40
C ILE A 14 -19.10 16.94 24.04
N MET A 15 -18.88 16.10 23.03
CA MET A 15 -19.86 15.09 22.62
C MET A 15 -20.16 14.11 23.78
N GLN A 16 -19.14 13.70 24.53
CA GLN A 16 -19.29 12.82 25.71
C GLN A 16 -20.07 13.49 26.83
N ALA A 17 -19.81 14.77 27.10
CA ALA A 17 -20.53 15.52 28.12
C ALA A 17 -22.02 15.66 27.79
N VAL A 18 -22.35 15.92 26.52
CA VAL A 18 -23.74 15.99 26.04
C VAL A 18 -24.43 14.63 26.18
N ALA A 19 -23.77 13.54 25.78
CA ALA A 19 -24.33 12.20 25.94
C ALA A 19 -24.59 11.85 27.41
N MET A 20 -23.64 12.13 28.30
CA MET A 20 -23.79 11.91 29.75
C MET A 20 -24.96 12.72 30.33
N PHE A 21 -25.16 13.96 29.89
CA PHE A 21 -26.28 14.78 30.33
C PHE A 21 -27.64 14.22 29.88
N VAL A 22 -27.74 13.74 28.63
CA VAL A 22 -28.95 13.09 28.12
C VAL A 22 -29.25 11.80 28.88
N THR A 23 -28.25 10.94 29.08
CA THR A 23 -28.37 9.71 29.90
C THR A 23 -28.83 10.01 31.32
N PHE A 24 -28.25 11.02 31.96
CA PHE A 24 -28.65 11.42 33.31
C PHE A 24 -30.10 11.93 33.37
N SER A 25 -30.50 12.74 32.38
CA SER A 25 -31.86 13.27 32.28
C SER A 25 -32.90 12.15 32.08
N VAL A 26 -32.59 11.17 31.23
CA VAL A 26 -33.45 9.99 31.00
C VAL A 26 -33.49 9.10 32.25
N ALA A 27 -32.38 8.95 32.97
CA ALA A 27 -32.31 8.19 34.22
C ALA A 27 -33.19 8.81 35.32
N ILE A 28 -33.19 10.14 35.48
CA ILE A 28 -34.09 10.84 36.40
C ILE A 28 -35.55 10.64 35.98
N TRP A 29 -35.85 10.81 34.68
CA TRP A 29 -37.21 10.65 34.17
C TRP A 29 -37.74 9.23 34.38
N ARG A 30 -36.88 8.21 34.25
CA ARG A 30 -37.23 6.81 34.50
C ARG A 30 -37.63 6.53 35.96
N ILE A 31 -37.13 7.33 36.91
CA ILE A 31 -37.42 7.16 38.34
C ILE A 31 -38.74 7.83 38.72
N PHE A 32 -39.03 9.01 38.17
CA PHE A 32 -40.13 9.87 38.62
C PHE A 32 -41.32 9.98 37.66
N GLY A 33 -41.17 9.60 36.39
CA GLY A 33 -42.15 9.87 35.33
C GLY A 33 -42.97 8.67 34.89
N GLU A 34 -44.17 8.95 34.38
CA GLU A 34 -44.97 7.98 33.62
C GLU A 34 -44.35 7.72 32.25
N THR A 35 -44.46 6.48 31.76
CA THR A 35 -43.91 6.06 30.46
C THR A 35 -44.76 6.61 29.32
N ASN A 36 -44.48 7.84 28.92
CA ASN A 36 -45.12 8.52 27.79
C ASN A 36 -44.32 8.31 26.48
N GLY A 37 -44.93 8.62 25.33
CA GLY A 37 -44.26 8.55 24.02
C GLY A 37 -42.98 9.38 23.95
N LEU A 38 -42.94 10.52 24.65
CA LEU A 38 -41.76 11.38 24.76
C LEU A 38 -40.57 10.66 25.44
N TYR A 39 -40.84 9.82 26.44
CA TYR A 39 -39.80 9.02 27.12
C TYR A 39 -39.20 7.99 26.18
N LEU A 40 -40.01 7.37 25.31
CA LEU A 40 -39.54 6.40 24.32
C LEU A 40 -38.59 7.04 23.29
N GLU A 41 -38.94 8.24 22.80
CA GLU A 41 -38.08 8.99 21.87
C GLU A 41 -36.75 9.39 22.50
N LEU A 42 -36.77 9.83 23.77
CA LEU A 42 -35.57 10.18 24.52
C LEU A 42 -34.67 8.97 24.81
N ALA A 43 -35.24 7.82 25.20
CA ALA A 43 -34.49 6.58 25.44
C ALA A 43 -33.87 6.02 24.15
N TYR A 44 -34.55 6.18 23.01
CA TYR A 44 -33.99 5.85 21.70
C TYR A 44 -32.81 6.77 21.33
N SER A 45 -32.95 8.07 21.59
CA SER A 45 -31.89 9.06 21.37
C SER A 45 -30.66 8.78 22.24
N GLU A 46 -30.85 8.46 23.51
CA GLU A 46 -29.79 8.02 24.43
C GLU A 46 -29.04 6.79 23.87
N THR A 47 -29.79 5.75 23.48
CA THR A 47 -29.21 4.52 22.94
C THR A 47 -28.40 4.77 21.66
N SER A 48 -28.88 5.67 20.80
CA SER A 48 -28.22 6.07 19.56
C SER A 48 -26.95 6.86 19.81
N LEU A 49 -26.96 7.79 20.78
CA LEU A 49 -25.79 8.57 21.17
C LEU A 49 -24.69 7.68 21.77
N MET A 50 -25.04 6.80 22.71
CA MET A 50 -24.08 5.91 23.35
C MET A 50 -23.46 4.90 22.37
N ARG A 51 -24.26 4.31 21.47
CA ARG A 51 -23.73 3.35 20.49
C ARG A 51 -23.00 4.03 19.33
N GLY A 52 -23.45 5.22 18.94
CA GLY A 52 -22.88 6.01 17.85
C GLY A 52 -21.49 6.58 18.17
N GLN A 53 -21.14 6.77 19.45
CA GLN A 53 -19.84 7.27 19.88
C GLN A 53 -18.64 6.47 19.33
N SER A 54 -18.80 5.16 19.14
CA SER A 54 -17.76 4.34 18.53
C SER A 54 -17.46 4.74 17.07
N ILE A 55 -18.49 5.08 16.30
CA ILE A 55 -18.39 5.56 14.91
C ILE A 55 -17.75 6.94 14.87
N PHE A 56 -18.16 7.87 15.74
CA PHE A 56 -17.56 9.20 15.81
C PHE A 56 -16.09 9.17 16.24
N THR A 57 -15.74 8.28 17.19
CA THR A 57 -14.34 8.07 17.59
C THR A 57 -13.51 7.54 16.43
N LEU A 58 -14.05 6.61 15.63
CA LEU A 58 -13.40 6.11 14.42
C LEU A 58 -13.26 7.20 13.34
N LEU A 59 -14.24 8.09 13.17
CA LEU A 59 -14.15 9.18 12.21
C LEU A 59 -13.11 10.24 12.63
N ILE A 60 -13.03 10.56 13.92
CA ILE A 60 -12.11 11.58 14.46
C ILE A 60 -10.67 11.05 14.53
N TYR A 61 -10.47 9.80 14.96
CA TYR A 61 -9.14 9.21 15.19
C TYR A 61 -8.73 8.15 14.15
N GLY A 62 -9.68 7.41 13.59
CA GLY A 62 -9.40 6.38 12.57
C GLY A 62 -8.93 6.96 11.23
N ILE A 63 -9.17 8.25 10.97
CA ILE A 63 -8.62 8.96 9.80
C ILE A 63 -7.18 9.46 10.05
N ASN A 64 -6.54 9.13 11.19
CA ASN A 64 -5.10 9.42 11.36
C ASN A 64 -4.25 8.44 10.52
N TYR A 65 -4.19 8.75 9.22
CA TYR A 65 -3.61 7.99 8.11
C TYR A 65 -2.16 7.56 8.32
N GLN A 66 -1.39 8.25 9.17
CA GLN A 66 0.06 8.06 9.20
C GLN A 66 0.54 6.88 10.07
N SER A 67 -0.14 6.57 11.18
CA SER A 67 0.34 5.57 12.15
C SER A 67 -0.36 4.21 12.01
N ILE A 68 -1.69 4.19 11.86
CA ILE A 68 -2.49 2.96 11.79
C ILE A 68 -2.46 2.31 10.40
N ASN A 69 -2.38 3.13 9.35
CA ASN A 69 -2.46 2.63 7.99
C ASN A 69 -1.19 1.89 7.56
N ARG A 70 -0.01 2.28 8.05
CA ARG A 70 1.26 1.59 7.72
C ARG A 70 1.28 0.11 8.10
N PRO A 71 0.97 -0.32 9.34
CA PRO A 71 0.96 -1.73 9.71
C PRO A 71 -0.19 -2.51 9.05
N ILE A 72 -1.38 -1.90 8.91
CA ILE A 72 -2.52 -2.55 8.26
C ILE A 72 -2.24 -2.75 6.77
N VAL A 73 -1.80 -1.71 6.07
CA VAL A 73 -1.41 -1.81 4.65
C VAL A 73 -0.24 -2.75 4.47
N ARG A 74 0.76 -2.78 5.36
CA ARG A 74 1.85 -3.77 5.27
C ARG A 74 1.36 -5.20 5.47
N THR A 75 0.44 -5.44 6.40
CA THR A 75 -0.11 -6.77 6.69
C THR A 75 -1.03 -7.23 5.57
N TRP A 76 -1.89 -6.33 5.08
CA TRP A 76 -2.70 -6.52 3.88
C TRP A 76 -1.78 -6.75 2.68
N ASN A 77 -0.69 -6.01 2.56
CA ASN A 77 0.25 -6.16 1.46
C ASN A 77 0.99 -7.51 1.51
N LYS A 78 1.38 -7.96 2.70
CA LYS A 78 1.93 -9.31 2.88
C LYS A 78 0.91 -10.40 2.54
N PHE A 79 -0.34 -10.21 2.95
CA PHE A 79 -1.40 -11.20 2.69
C PHE A 79 -1.71 -11.32 1.19
N TRP A 80 -1.79 -10.21 0.46
CA TRP A 80 -2.16 -10.20 -0.95
C TRP A 80 -0.97 -10.33 -1.92
N TRP A 81 0.22 -9.85 -1.54
CA TRP A 81 1.43 -9.83 -2.38
C TRP A 81 2.60 -10.65 -1.80
N GLY A 82 2.42 -11.37 -0.69
CA GLY A 82 3.27 -12.50 -0.32
C GLY A 82 4.59 -12.20 0.41
N GLY A 83 4.96 -10.95 0.70
CA GLY A 83 6.19 -10.72 1.46
C GLY A 83 6.50 -9.28 1.85
N SER A 84 7.59 -9.12 2.61
CA SER A 84 8.16 -7.81 2.93
C SER A 84 8.89 -7.28 1.68
N PRO A 85 8.72 -6.00 1.30
CA PRO A 85 9.45 -5.45 0.17
C PRO A 85 10.96 -5.54 0.44
N ILE A 86 11.71 -6.08 -0.52
CA ILE A 86 13.19 -6.07 -0.47
C ILE A 86 13.67 -4.62 -0.47
N GLU A 87 14.50 -4.26 0.50
CA GLU A 87 15.19 -2.99 0.53
C GLU A 87 16.32 -3.03 -0.51
N CYS A 88 16.05 -2.51 -1.71
CA CYS A 88 17.09 -2.29 -2.70
C CYS A 88 17.97 -1.12 -2.24
N PRO A 89 19.31 -1.21 -2.43
CA PRO A 89 20.23 -0.14 -2.06
C PRO A 89 19.85 1.19 -2.74
N SER A 90 20.19 2.30 -2.10
CA SER A 90 19.96 3.63 -2.68
C SER A 90 20.76 3.77 -3.98
N TRP A 91 20.25 4.56 -4.93
CA TRP A 91 20.95 4.82 -6.21
C TRP A 91 22.37 5.37 -5.99
N GLU A 92 22.56 6.14 -4.91
CA GLU A 92 23.82 6.77 -4.53
C GLU A 92 24.83 5.79 -3.93
N GLU A 93 24.39 4.63 -3.45
CA GLU A 93 25.23 3.58 -2.86
C GLU A 93 25.67 2.53 -3.88
N LEU A 94 25.04 2.51 -5.06
CA LEU A 94 25.35 1.53 -6.10
C LEU A 94 26.75 1.73 -6.69
N PRO A 95 27.48 0.65 -7.04
CA PRO A 95 28.73 0.74 -7.78
C PRO A 95 28.57 1.52 -9.09
N TYR A 96 29.59 2.30 -9.47
CA TYR A 96 29.59 3.11 -10.69
C TYR A 96 29.28 2.29 -11.95
N ASP A 97 29.86 1.09 -12.08
CA ASP A 97 29.63 0.21 -13.22
C ASP A 97 28.16 -0.22 -13.35
N THR A 98 27.47 -0.39 -12.22
CA THR A 98 26.04 -0.73 -12.21
C THR A 98 25.21 0.45 -12.69
N ARG A 99 25.48 1.67 -12.20
CA ARG A 99 24.78 2.89 -12.64
C ARG A 99 24.98 3.14 -14.13
N LYS A 100 26.22 3.04 -14.62
CA LYS A 100 26.53 3.20 -16.04
C LYS A 100 25.83 2.17 -16.92
N THR A 101 25.75 0.92 -16.47
CA THR A 101 25.02 -0.14 -17.18
C THR A 101 23.53 0.18 -17.26
N CYS A 102 22.95 0.60 -16.13
CA CYS A 102 21.57 1.04 -16.01
C CYS A 102 21.25 2.22 -16.96
N ASP A 103 22.07 3.26 -16.97
CA ASP A 103 21.87 4.43 -17.83
C ASP A 103 21.98 4.07 -19.32
N ASN A 104 22.95 3.25 -19.69
CA ASN A 104 23.11 2.76 -21.06
C ASN A 104 21.89 1.97 -21.53
N PHE A 105 21.34 1.09 -20.68
CA PHE A 105 20.14 0.33 -21.00
C PHE A 105 18.92 1.24 -21.17
N MET A 106 18.74 2.19 -20.24
CA MET A 106 17.62 3.14 -20.27
C MET A 106 17.62 3.99 -21.54
N TYR A 107 18.81 4.44 -21.97
CA TYR A 107 18.96 5.31 -23.14
C TYR A 107 18.86 4.54 -24.46
N LYS A 108 19.50 3.37 -24.58
CA LYS A 108 19.66 2.68 -25.87
C LYS A 108 18.64 1.59 -26.15
N HIS A 109 18.16 0.91 -25.11
CA HIS A 109 17.48 -0.39 -25.27
C HIS A 109 16.08 -0.42 -24.67
N ARG A 110 15.76 0.46 -23.73
CA ARG A 110 14.49 0.46 -22.99
C ARG A 110 13.25 0.45 -23.88
N GLU A 111 13.17 1.34 -24.86
CA GLU A 111 11.96 1.46 -25.68
C GLU A 111 11.75 0.22 -26.54
N LYS A 112 12.83 -0.27 -27.17
CA LYS A 112 12.80 -1.49 -27.97
C LYS A 112 12.42 -2.70 -27.13
N CYS A 113 13.09 -2.86 -25.98
CA CYS A 113 12.79 -3.93 -25.03
C CYS A 113 11.32 -3.87 -24.59
N LEU A 114 10.83 -2.69 -24.19
CA LEU A 114 9.46 -2.51 -23.74
C LEU A 114 8.44 -2.86 -24.83
N ALA A 115 8.71 -2.51 -26.08
CA ALA A 115 7.83 -2.81 -27.20
C ALA A 115 7.77 -4.31 -27.52
N GLU A 116 8.88 -5.04 -27.34
CA GLU A 116 9.01 -6.44 -27.77
C GLU A 116 8.62 -7.45 -26.68
N ILE A 117 9.00 -7.22 -25.42
CA ILE A 117 8.79 -8.22 -24.35
C ILE A 117 7.54 -7.98 -23.52
N THR A 118 6.96 -6.77 -23.55
CA THR A 118 5.91 -6.43 -22.60
C THR A 118 4.51 -6.76 -23.11
N HIS A 119 3.75 -7.44 -22.25
CA HIS A 119 2.40 -7.87 -22.54
C HIS A 119 1.43 -7.42 -21.45
N LEU A 120 0.13 -7.71 -21.67
CA LEU A 120 -0.93 -7.49 -20.69
C LEU A 120 -1.18 -8.78 -19.93
N THR A 121 -0.68 -8.89 -18.70
CA THR A 121 -0.84 -10.10 -17.89
C THR A 121 -1.94 -9.94 -16.87
N ARG A 122 -2.78 -10.96 -16.71
CA ARG A 122 -3.71 -11.06 -15.58
C ARG A 122 -3.03 -11.83 -14.47
N TRP A 123 -2.82 -11.19 -13.33
CA TRP A 123 -2.23 -11.83 -12.16
C TRP A 123 -3.19 -11.70 -10.97
N LYS A 124 -3.58 -12.84 -10.40
CA LYS A 124 -4.67 -12.96 -9.43
C LYS A 124 -5.95 -12.27 -9.95
N LEU A 125 -6.46 -11.28 -9.22
CA LEU A 125 -7.68 -10.53 -9.55
C LEU A 125 -7.41 -9.29 -10.41
N TRP A 126 -6.14 -8.97 -10.68
CA TRP A 126 -5.73 -7.70 -11.27
C TRP A 126 -5.17 -7.87 -12.69
N LYS A 127 -5.37 -6.86 -13.53
CA LYS A 127 -4.77 -6.78 -14.87
C LYS A 127 -3.60 -5.80 -14.82
N TYR A 128 -2.41 -6.29 -15.13
CA TYR A 128 -1.20 -5.48 -15.21
C TYR A 128 -0.87 -5.25 -16.69
N LYS A 129 -0.47 -4.01 -17.00
CA LYS A 129 0.02 -3.64 -18.34
C LYS A 129 1.53 -3.54 -18.28
N LYS A 130 2.19 -3.80 -19.40
CA LYS A 130 3.65 -3.65 -19.56
C LYS A 130 4.42 -4.57 -18.60
N THR A 131 4.02 -5.83 -18.56
CA THR A 131 4.62 -6.89 -17.74
C THR A 131 5.32 -7.91 -18.62
N PHE A 132 6.34 -8.55 -18.08
CA PHE A 132 7.16 -9.56 -18.76
C PHE A 132 7.76 -10.52 -17.72
N THR A 133 8.25 -11.67 -18.14
CA THR A 133 8.85 -12.68 -17.26
C THR A 133 10.37 -12.51 -17.16
N GLY A 134 10.98 -13.01 -16.09
CA GLY A 134 12.44 -12.98 -15.94
C GLY A 134 13.16 -13.66 -17.12
N SER A 135 12.62 -14.80 -17.55
CA SER A 135 13.13 -15.54 -18.71
C SER A 135 12.97 -14.81 -20.04
N GLU A 136 11.87 -14.08 -20.26
CA GLU A 136 11.72 -13.26 -21.46
C GLU A 136 12.78 -12.16 -21.53
N LEU A 137 13.08 -11.49 -20.42
CA LEU A 137 14.11 -10.46 -20.38
C LEU A 137 15.49 -11.05 -20.69
N VAL A 138 15.84 -12.18 -20.06
CA VAL A 138 17.14 -12.84 -20.24
C VAL A 138 17.31 -13.32 -21.69
N SER A 139 16.28 -13.96 -22.26
CA SER A 139 16.29 -14.36 -23.68
C SER A 139 16.44 -13.14 -24.60
N TRP A 140 15.72 -12.05 -24.33
CA TRP A 140 15.79 -10.83 -25.15
C TRP A 140 17.18 -10.18 -25.15
N LEU A 141 17.87 -10.18 -24.01
CA LEU A 141 19.24 -9.65 -23.89
C LEU A 141 20.23 -10.45 -24.75
N VAL A 142 20.07 -11.77 -24.82
CA VAL A 142 20.90 -12.66 -25.66
C VAL A 142 20.54 -12.49 -27.14
N GLU A 143 19.26 -12.49 -27.49
CA GLU A 143 18.78 -12.36 -28.88
C GLU A 143 19.17 -11.01 -29.51
N ASN A 144 19.22 -9.94 -28.73
CA ASN A 144 19.63 -8.62 -29.19
C ASN A 144 21.16 -8.41 -29.15
N ASN A 145 21.95 -9.45 -28.88
CA ASN A 145 23.41 -9.41 -28.78
C ASN A 145 23.92 -8.39 -27.74
N ILE A 146 23.16 -8.13 -26.68
CA ILE A 146 23.59 -7.28 -25.56
C ILE A 146 24.50 -8.09 -24.63
N CYS A 147 24.21 -9.38 -24.49
CA CYS A 147 25.00 -10.34 -23.72
C CYS A 147 25.31 -11.56 -24.60
N SER A 148 26.50 -12.14 -24.43
CA SER A 148 26.92 -13.31 -25.21
C SER A 148 26.29 -14.60 -24.70
N ASN A 149 26.13 -14.72 -23.37
CA ASN A 149 25.61 -15.91 -22.71
C ASN A 149 24.41 -15.59 -21.82
N ARG A 150 23.65 -16.63 -21.50
CA ARG A 150 22.49 -16.53 -20.60
C ARG A 150 22.88 -16.13 -19.18
N ASP A 151 24.03 -16.60 -18.71
CA ASP A 151 24.59 -16.24 -17.39
C ASP A 151 24.99 -14.75 -17.35
N ASP A 152 25.60 -14.24 -18.42
CA ASP A 152 25.95 -12.81 -18.53
C ASP A 152 24.70 -11.93 -18.57
N ALA A 153 23.66 -12.39 -19.29
CA ALA A 153 22.36 -11.74 -19.35
C ALA A 153 21.66 -11.72 -17.97
N LEU A 154 21.76 -12.80 -17.20
CA LEU A 154 21.25 -12.87 -15.83
C LEU A 154 22.01 -11.88 -14.93
N ALA A 155 23.34 -11.86 -14.98
CA ALA A 155 24.15 -10.90 -14.22
C ALA A 155 23.83 -9.44 -14.62
N TYR A 156 23.55 -9.19 -15.90
CA TYR A 156 23.11 -7.89 -16.41
C TYR A 156 21.73 -7.52 -15.85
N ALA A 157 20.76 -8.43 -15.88
CA ALA A 157 19.42 -8.21 -15.35
C ALA A 157 19.42 -7.96 -13.84
N VAL A 158 20.29 -8.64 -13.09
CA VAL A 158 20.51 -8.38 -11.65
C VAL A 158 21.06 -6.97 -11.42
N LYS A 159 21.95 -6.46 -12.29
CA LYS A 159 22.40 -5.05 -12.22
C LYS A 159 21.24 -4.08 -12.46
N LEU A 160 20.38 -4.34 -13.46
CA LEU A 160 19.19 -3.52 -13.72
C LEU A 160 18.18 -3.55 -12.55
N TRP A 161 18.05 -4.70 -11.90
CA TRP A 161 17.24 -4.90 -10.71
C TRP A 161 17.77 -4.06 -9.53
N ASN A 162 19.06 -4.19 -9.21
CA ASN A 162 19.71 -3.41 -8.16
C ASN A 162 19.66 -1.91 -8.45
N GLY A 163 19.73 -1.52 -9.73
CA GLY A 163 19.53 -0.15 -10.21
C GLY A 163 18.11 0.39 -10.10
N GLN A 164 17.14 -0.40 -9.62
CA GLN A 164 15.72 -0.04 -9.53
C GLN A 164 15.07 0.31 -10.88
N ILE A 165 15.65 -0.14 -11.99
CA ILE A 165 15.03 -0.05 -13.33
C ILE A 165 13.91 -1.08 -13.44
N LEU A 166 14.17 -2.29 -12.93
CA LEU A 166 13.22 -3.39 -12.91
C LEU A 166 12.51 -3.44 -11.56
N ARG A 167 11.26 -3.87 -11.58
CA ARG A 167 10.45 -4.09 -10.37
C ARG A 167 9.64 -5.37 -10.49
N HIS A 168 9.70 -6.20 -9.45
CA HIS A 168 8.94 -7.44 -9.34
C HIS A 168 7.54 -7.06 -8.89
N LEU A 169 6.52 -7.69 -9.45
CA LEU A 169 5.13 -7.37 -9.08
C LEU A 169 4.85 -7.58 -7.58
N ASN A 170 5.55 -8.53 -6.95
CA ASN A 170 5.38 -8.81 -5.53
C ASN A 170 6.45 -8.15 -4.64
N CYS A 171 7.54 -7.63 -5.22
CA CYS A 171 8.69 -7.08 -4.50
C CYS A 171 9.29 -8.02 -3.43
N THR A 172 9.10 -9.34 -3.56
CA THR A 172 9.45 -10.33 -2.52
C THR A 172 10.79 -11.02 -2.69
N GLU A 173 11.31 -11.10 -3.92
CA GLU A 173 12.45 -11.96 -4.28
C GLU A 173 13.46 -11.21 -5.15
N HIS A 174 14.72 -11.67 -5.13
CA HIS A 174 15.77 -11.19 -6.03
C HIS A 174 15.42 -11.55 -7.48
N PHE A 175 16.10 -10.91 -8.44
CA PHE A 175 15.87 -11.24 -9.85
C PHE A 175 16.28 -12.69 -10.14
N GLU A 176 15.36 -13.44 -10.73
CA GLU A 176 15.55 -14.82 -11.15
C GLU A 176 15.07 -15.04 -12.59
N ASP A 177 15.82 -15.88 -13.31
CA ASP A 177 15.50 -16.32 -14.68
C ASP A 177 14.45 -17.45 -14.67
N VAL A 178 13.22 -17.09 -14.29
CA VAL A 178 12.10 -18.02 -14.14
C VAL A 178 10.89 -17.51 -14.95
N PRO A 179 10.14 -18.38 -15.66
CA PRO A 179 8.98 -17.97 -16.45
C PRO A 179 7.76 -17.59 -15.61
N ASP A 180 7.66 -18.07 -14.37
CA ASP A 180 6.48 -17.84 -13.51
C ASP A 180 6.49 -16.49 -12.78
N ILE A 181 7.62 -15.78 -12.84
CA ILE A 181 7.84 -14.53 -12.10
C ILE A 181 7.66 -13.34 -13.03
N LEU A 182 6.73 -12.44 -12.67
CA LEU A 182 6.38 -11.25 -13.46
C LEU A 182 7.10 -10.00 -12.96
N TYR A 183 7.75 -9.31 -13.90
CA TYR A 183 8.44 -8.06 -13.71
C TYR A 183 7.79 -6.95 -14.53
N THR A 184 8.05 -5.70 -14.13
CA THR A 184 7.66 -4.49 -14.84
C THR A 184 8.76 -3.45 -14.75
N PHE A 185 8.79 -2.53 -15.71
CA PHE A 185 9.72 -1.40 -15.70
C PHE A 185 9.25 -0.32 -14.72
N ASN A 186 10.17 0.21 -13.93
CA ASN A 186 9.90 1.33 -13.05
C ASN A 186 9.65 2.62 -13.88
N ARG A 187 8.76 3.48 -13.39
CA ARG A 187 8.57 4.84 -13.92
C ARG A 187 9.59 5.76 -13.24
N ARG A 188 10.86 5.67 -13.62
CA ARG A 188 11.81 6.77 -13.42
C ARG A 188 11.88 7.57 -14.71
#